data_AF-A0A946VIT1-F1
#
_entry.id   AF-A0A946VIT1-F1
#
_cell.length_a   1.000
_cell.length_b   1.000
_cell.length_c   1.000
_cell.angle_alpha   90.00
_cell.angle_beta   90.00
_cell.angle_gamma   90.00
#
_symmetry.space_group_name_H-M   'P 1'
#
loop_
_entity.id
_entity.type
_entity.pdbx_description
1 polymer ?
#
loop_
_entity_poly.entity_id
_entity_poly.type
_entity_poly.pdbx_seq_one_letter_code
_entity_poly.pdbx_strand_id
1 'polypeptide(L)'
;MNARAYDLSDDADVQEFYHSRGWTDGFPIVPPTEERVAACLDWVGMSADELVGVEPVRARLITAEKIAINAVMAGCLPMHFPVVVTAWSAMLQEEFLLHGATASTG
;
A
#
# COMPACT_ATOMS: atom_id res chain seq x y z
N MET A 1 -2.60 -13.72 -0.80
CA MET A 1 -2.79 -12.49 -1.60
C MET A 1 -4.25 -12.44 -2.03
N ASN A 2 -4.96 -11.35 -1.75
CA ASN A 2 -6.37 -11.14 -2.09
C ASN A 2 -6.56 -10.05 -3.16
N ALA A 3 -5.51 -9.25 -3.42
CA ALA A 3 -5.56 -8.24 -4.47
C ALA A 3 -5.72 -8.86 -5.87
N ARG A 4 -6.34 -8.11 -6.78
CA ARG A 4 -6.47 -8.54 -8.18
C ARG A 4 -5.11 -8.45 -8.87
N ALA A 5 -4.62 -9.58 -9.37
CA ALA A 5 -3.43 -9.66 -10.20
C ALA A 5 -3.74 -9.37 -11.68
N TYR A 6 -2.76 -8.81 -12.38
CA TYR A 6 -2.78 -8.58 -13.82
C TYR A 6 -1.48 -9.10 -14.41
N ASP A 7 -1.58 -9.84 -15.50
CA ASP A 7 -0.43 -10.36 -16.26
C ASP A 7 -0.09 -9.35 -17.35
N LEU A 8 1.10 -8.74 -17.28
CA LEU A 8 1.58 -7.67 -18.14
C LEU A 8 2.96 -8.04 -18.66
N SER A 9 3.24 -7.67 -19.92
CA SER A 9 4.39 -8.20 -20.68
C SER A 9 5.73 -7.76 -20.12
N ASP A 10 5.87 -6.48 -19.81
CA ASP A 10 7.10 -5.86 -19.35
C ASP A 10 6.83 -4.63 -18.47
N ASP A 11 7.92 -4.03 -17.96
CA ASP A 11 7.84 -2.87 -17.08
C ASP A 11 7.18 -1.66 -17.74
N ALA A 12 7.35 -1.45 -19.05
CA ALA A 12 6.74 -0.32 -19.75
C ALA A 12 5.23 -0.46 -19.82
N ASP A 13 4.74 -1.68 -20.09
CA ASP A 13 3.32 -2.01 -20.03
C ASP A 13 2.76 -1.84 -18.61
N VAL A 14 3.52 -2.18 -17.56
CA VAL A 14 3.11 -1.91 -16.17
C VAL A 14 2.94 -0.41 -15.94
N GLN A 15 3.91 0.40 -16.36
CA GLN A 15 3.83 1.85 -16.18
C GLN A 15 2.60 2.43 -16.88
N GLU A 16 2.39 2.11 -18.15
CA GLU A 16 1.24 2.62 -18.92
C GLU A 16 -0.09 2.10 -18.36
N PHE A 17 -0.15 0.83 -17.94
CA PHE A 17 -1.36 0.23 -17.38
C PHE A 17 -1.80 0.91 -16.07
N TYR A 18 -0.86 1.21 -15.17
CA TYR A 18 -1.16 1.87 -13.89
C TYR A 18 -1.42 3.37 -14.08
N HIS A 19 -0.63 4.03 -14.92
CA HIS A 19 -0.77 5.46 -15.20
C HIS A 19 -2.10 5.78 -15.91
N SER A 20 -2.46 5.05 -16.96
CA SER A 20 -3.72 5.26 -17.70
C SER A 20 -4.99 5.09 -16.85
N ARG A 21 -4.89 4.44 -15.68
CA ARG A 21 -5.97 4.27 -14.71
C ARG A 21 -5.95 5.26 -13.56
N GLY A 22 -4.95 6.14 -13.51
CA GLY A 22 -4.75 7.08 -12.40
C GLY A 22 -4.44 6.38 -11.07
N TRP A 23 -3.77 5.22 -11.11
CA TRP A 23 -3.40 4.47 -9.91
C TRP A 23 -2.03 4.87 -9.35
N THR A 24 -1.34 5.78 -10.02
CA THR A 24 -0.10 6.41 -9.54
C THR A 24 -0.35 7.89 -9.27
N ASP A 25 0.61 8.54 -8.63
CA ASP A 25 0.65 9.99 -8.43
C ASP A 25 1.16 10.76 -9.66
N GLY A 26 1.30 10.09 -10.80
CA GLY A 26 1.89 10.61 -12.04
C GLY A 26 3.34 10.19 -12.26
N PHE A 27 4.02 9.62 -11.26
CA PHE A 27 5.37 9.08 -11.42
C PHE A 27 5.37 7.58 -11.74
N PRO A 28 6.48 7.05 -12.28
CA PRO A 28 6.69 5.62 -12.41
C PRO A 28 6.71 4.91 -11.06
N ILE A 29 6.22 3.68 -11.03
CA ILE A 29 6.20 2.83 -9.84
C ILE A 29 7.19 1.67 -9.95
N VAL A 30 7.57 1.09 -8.82
CA VAL A 30 8.12 -0.27 -8.80
C VAL A 30 6.96 -1.27 -8.89
N PRO A 31 6.93 -2.19 -9.88
CA PRO A 31 5.82 -3.14 -10.03
C PRO A 31 5.59 -3.94 -8.73
N PRO A 32 4.38 -3.93 -8.14
CA PRO A 32 4.07 -4.63 -6.91
C PRO A 32 3.77 -6.11 -7.18
N THR A 33 4.79 -6.84 -7.63
CA THR A 33 4.69 -8.28 -7.88
C THR A 33 4.40 -9.05 -6.60
N GLU A 34 3.82 -10.25 -6.72
CA GLU A 34 3.47 -11.05 -5.54
C GLU A 34 4.68 -11.35 -4.65
N GLU A 35 5.82 -11.64 -5.27
CA GLU A 35 7.08 -11.88 -4.58
C GLU A 35 7.55 -10.66 -3.77
N ARG A 36 7.50 -9.45 -4.34
CA ARG A 36 7.93 -8.22 -3.65
C ARG A 36 7.02 -7.88 -2.49
N VAL A 37 5.71 -8.09 -2.66
CA VAL A 37 4.72 -7.87 -1.60
C VAL A 37 4.89 -8.89 -0.49
N ALA A 38 5.06 -10.17 -0.82
CA ALA A 38 5.32 -11.23 0.14
C ALA A 38 6.60 -10.95 0.96
N ALA A 39 7.67 -10.52 0.30
CA ALA A 39 8.91 -10.15 0.99
C ALA A 39 8.68 -9.05 2.05
N CYS A 40 7.88 -8.03 1.76
CA CYS A 40 7.52 -7.01 2.75
C CYS A 40 6.74 -7.62 3.94
N LEU A 41 5.74 -8.45 3.66
CA LEU A 41 4.91 -9.09 4.70
C LEU A 41 5.74 -10.02 5.60
N ASP A 42 6.70 -10.75 5.05
CA ASP A 42 7.59 -11.65 5.78
C ASP A 42 8.44 -10.88 6.81
N TRP A 43 8.87 -9.65 6.49
CA TRP A 43 9.66 -8.82 7.42
C TRP A 43 8.90 -8.39 8.68
N VAL A 44 7.57 -8.32 8.60
CA VAL A 44 6.70 -7.98 9.74
C VAL A 44 5.98 -9.19 10.32
N GLY A 45 6.12 -10.37 9.69
CA GLY A 45 5.45 -11.60 10.11
C GLY A 45 3.92 -11.55 10.03
N MET A 46 3.37 -10.72 9.15
CA MET A 46 1.92 -10.50 9.00
C MET A 46 1.34 -11.30 7.85
N SER A 47 0.11 -11.76 8.01
CA SER A 47 -0.66 -12.33 6.90
C SER A 47 -1.21 -11.22 5.98
N ALA A 48 -1.45 -11.52 4.71
CA ALA A 48 -1.93 -10.53 3.74
C ALA A 48 -3.29 -9.92 4.12
N ASP A 49 -4.17 -10.72 4.72
CA ASP A 49 -5.51 -10.35 5.17
C ASP A 49 -5.56 -9.73 6.57
N GLU A 50 -4.42 -9.67 7.26
CA GLU A 50 -4.33 -9.07 8.59
C GLU A 50 -4.77 -7.60 8.56
N LEU A 51 -5.74 -7.28 9.42
CA LEU A 51 -6.28 -5.93 9.52
C LEU A 51 -5.36 -5.09 10.41
N VAL A 52 -4.74 -4.06 9.82
CA VAL A 52 -3.92 -3.08 10.56
C VAL A 52 -4.81 -2.02 11.21
N GLY A 53 -5.90 -1.65 10.55
CA GLY A 53 -6.95 -0.82 11.16
C GLY A 53 -7.98 -0.35 10.15
N VAL A 54 -8.79 0.62 10.56
CA VAL A 54 -9.91 1.14 9.77
C VAL A 54 -9.85 2.65 9.74
N GLU A 55 -9.91 3.24 8.55
CA GLU A 55 -10.09 4.69 8.44
C GLU A 55 -11.54 5.03 8.84
N PRO A 56 -11.75 5.83 9.90
CA PRO A 56 -13.04 5.91 10.57
C PRO A 56 -14.12 6.65 9.77
N VAL A 57 -13.75 7.58 8.86
CA VAL A 57 -14.75 8.42 8.17
C VAL A 57 -15.31 7.74 6.93
N ARG A 58 -14.50 7.07 6.14
CA ARG A 58 -14.90 6.34 4.93
C ARG A 58 -15.10 4.84 5.19
N ALA A 59 -14.92 4.39 6.42
CA ALA A 59 -15.03 2.99 6.84
C ALA A 59 -14.18 2.05 5.96
N ARG A 60 -12.94 2.46 5.64
CA ARG A 60 -12.06 1.68 4.77
C ARG A 60 -11.15 0.79 5.60
N LEU A 61 -11.24 -0.51 5.35
CA LEU A 61 -10.34 -1.51 5.91
C LEU A 61 -8.94 -1.37 5.32
N ILE A 62 -7.94 -1.27 6.19
CA ILE A 62 -6.52 -1.16 5.84
C ILE A 62 -5.86 -2.46 6.28
N THR A 63 -5.60 -3.33 5.30
CA THR A 63 -4.92 -4.62 5.52
C THR A 63 -3.42 -4.49 5.27
N ALA A 64 -2.64 -5.42 5.83
CA ALA A 64 -1.19 -5.46 5.62
C ALA A 64 -0.83 -5.54 4.13
N GLU A 65 -1.56 -6.33 3.33
CA GLU A 65 -1.37 -6.42 1.88
C GLU A 65 -1.54 -5.06 1.17
N LYS A 66 -2.54 -4.26 1.54
CA LYS A 66 -2.74 -2.94 0.92
C LYS A 66 -1.57 -2.00 1.22
N ILE A 67 -1.08 -2.01 2.46
CA ILE A 67 0.08 -1.21 2.85
C ILE A 67 1.32 -1.69 2.09
N ALA A 68 1.53 -3.01 2.01
CA ALA A 68 2.66 -3.62 1.31
C ALA A 68 2.67 -3.30 -0.19
N ILE A 69 1.53 -3.43 -0.88
CA ILE A 69 1.41 -3.07 -2.30
C ILE A 69 1.80 -1.61 -2.52
N ASN A 70 1.24 -0.68 -1.73
CA ASN A 70 1.54 0.75 -1.88
C ASN A 70 3.01 1.07 -1.52
N ALA A 71 3.56 0.43 -0.50
CA ALA A 71 4.96 0.57 -0.13
C ALA A 71 5.88 0.10 -1.24
N VAL A 72 5.61 -1.08 -1.84
CA VAL A 72 6.38 -1.57 -2.98
C VAL A 72 6.27 -0.62 -4.16
N MET A 73 5.07 -0.15 -4.52
CA MET A 73 4.90 0.83 -5.62
C MET A 73 5.77 2.08 -5.42
N ALA A 74 5.88 2.56 -4.18
CA ALA A 74 6.70 3.70 -3.80
C ALA A 74 8.22 3.39 -3.71
N GLY A 75 8.65 2.17 -4.00
CA GLY A 75 10.06 1.74 -3.94
C GLY A 75 10.57 1.39 -2.55
N CYS A 76 9.67 1.09 -1.60
CA CYS A 76 10.05 0.65 -0.26
C CYS A 76 10.81 -0.68 -0.31
N LEU A 77 11.99 -0.71 0.30
CA LEU A 77 12.72 -1.97 0.52
C LEU A 77 12.02 -2.77 1.63
N PRO A 78 11.94 -4.11 1.53
CA PRO A 78 11.27 -4.94 2.53
C PRO A 78 11.77 -4.71 3.96
N MET A 79 13.09 -4.52 4.16
CA MET A 79 13.68 -4.22 5.47
C MET A 79 13.19 -2.91 6.12
N HIS A 80 12.66 -1.96 5.33
CA HIS A 80 12.08 -0.72 5.82
C HIS A 80 10.56 -0.82 6.05
N PHE A 81 9.92 -1.86 5.54
CA PHE A 81 8.48 -2.05 5.67
C PHE A 81 7.95 -2.03 7.12
N PRO A 82 8.66 -2.57 8.13
CA PRO A 82 8.22 -2.45 9.52
C PRO A 82 7.98 -1.01 9.99
N VAL A 83 8.75 -0.05 9.49
CA VAL A 83 8.56 1.38 9.79
C VAL A 83 7.27 1.90 9.17
N VAL A 84 6.96 1.48 7.93
CA VAL A 84 5.73 1.87 7.22
C VAL A 84 4.49 1.35 7.96
N VAL A 85 4.51 0.07 8.37
CA VAL A 85 3.41 -0.52 9.16
C VAL A 85 3.25 0.22 10.49
N THR A 86 4.35 0.49 11.19
CA THR A 86 4.32 1.23 12.46
C THR A 86 3.74 2.63 12.29
N ALA A 87 4.12 3.35 11.22
CA ALA A 87 3.58 4.66 10.90
C ALA A 87 2.07 4.59 10.64
N TRP A 88 1.60 3.62 9.86
CA TRP A 88 0.17 3.40 9.66
C TRP A 88 -0.58 3.09 10.95
N SER A 89 -0.06 2.19 11.79
CA SER A 89 -0.67 1.86 13.09
C SER A 89 -0.77 3.08 14.01
N ALA A 90 0.25 3.95 14.00
CA ALA A 90 0.24 5.21 14.76
C ALA A 90 -0.75 6.22 14.18
N MET A 91 -0.78 6.38 12.86
CA MET A 91 -1.71 7.29 12.17
C MET A 91 -3.18 6.86 12.31
N LEU A 92 -3.44 5.58 12.58
CA LEU A 92 -4.78 5.04 12.79
C LEU A 92 -5.28 5.15 14.24
N GLN A 93 -4.46 5.66 15.16
CA GLN A 93 -4.92 6.03 16.49
C GLN A 93 -5.86 7.25 16.40
N GLU A 94 -6.89 7.29 17.24
CA GLU A 94 -7.92 8.33 17.21
C GLU A 94 -7.30 9.74 17.38
N GLU A 95 -6.28 9.84 18.22
CA GLU A 95 -5.57 11.08 18.55
C GLU A 95 -4.85 11.70 17.35
N PHE A 96 -4.46 10.90 16.35
CA PHE A 96 -3.82 11.42 15.14
C PHE A 96 -4.82 12.10 14.20
N LEU A 97 -6.12 11.78 14.29
CA LEU A 97 -7.18 12.32 13.43
C LEU A 97 -6.88 12.15 11.92
N LEU A 98 -6.61 10.91 11.49
CA LEU A 98 -6.18 10.57 10.12
C LEU A 98 -6.95 11.30 9.00
N HIS A 99 -8.29 11.34 9.10
CA HIS A 99 -9.11 11.99 8.09
C HIS A 99 -8.80 13.48 7.97
N GLY A 100 -8.68 14.18 9.11
CA GLY A 100 -8.37 15.61 9.13
C GLY A 100 -6.98 15.91 8.61
N ALA A 101 -6.01 15.02 8.85
CA ALA A 101 -4.64 15.19 8.39
C ALA A 101 -4.46 14.91 6.87
N THR A 102 -5.32 14.10 6.27
CA THR A 102 -5.18 13.61 4.88
C THR A 102 -6.23 14.15 3.91
N ALA A 103 -7.29 14.78 4.40
CA ALA A 103 -8.33 15.40 3.58
C ALA A 103 -8.04 16.88 3.35
N SER A 104 -8.28 17.36 2.13
CA SER A 104 -8.36 18.78 1.81
C SER A 104 -9.82 19.15 1.57
N THR A 105 -10.27 20.29 2.11
CA THR A 105 -11.53 20.92 1.74
C THR A 105 -11.31 21.69 0.43
N GLY A 106 -11.18 20.95 -0.67
CA GLY A 106 -11.25 21.53 -2.02
C GLY A 106 -12.59 22.19 -2.27
#